data_AF-A0A7L9MK01-F1
#
_entry.id   AF-A0A7L9MK01-F1
#
_cell.length_a   1.000
_cell.length_b   1.000
_cell.length_c   1.000
_cell.angle_alpha   90.00
_cell.angle_beta   90.00
_cell.angle_gamma   90.00
#
_symmetry.space_group_name_H-M   'P 1'
#
loop_
_entity.id
_entity.type
_entity.pdbx_description
1 polymer ?
#
loop_
_entity_poly.entity_id
_entity_poly.type
_entity_poly.pdbx_seq_one_letter_code
_entity_poly.pdbx_strand_id
1 'polypeptide(L)'
;MNLSMSNFKRAFPLRGALHDARAVAGLLAASFTMLIVCALPARAIEIQEVVSPKGIHAWLVEDNSVPLVSMRFSFKGGASQDPSGKEGIANLMTGLFDEGADR
;
A
#
# COMPACT_ATOMS: atom_id res chain seq x y z
N MET A 1 -73.72 39.91 23.91
CA MET A 1 -73.34 39.19 25.13
C MET A 1 -72.03 38.46 24.88
N ASN A 2 -70.99 38.84 25.64
CA ASN A 2 -69.70 38.16 25.70
C ASN A 2 -69.84 36.73 26.23
N LEU A 3 -69.00 35.82 25.75
CA LEU A 3 -68.25 34.90 26.62
C LEU A 3 -66.99 34.41 25.91
N SER A 4 -65.86 34.85 26.47
CA SER A 4 -64.50 34.38 26.25
C SER A 4 -64.32 32.98 26.87
N MET A 5 -63.46 32.15 26.26
CA MET A 5 -62.50 31.22 26.90
C MET A 5 -62.00 30.28 25.79
N SER A 6 -60.84 30.53 25.18
CA SER A 6 -59.49 30.20 25.66
C SER A 6 -59.25 28.68 25.80
N ASN A 7 -58.03 28.26 25.45
CA ASN A 7 -57.49 26.89 25.42
C ASN A 7 -57.84 26.16 24.11
N PHE A 8 -56.91 25.95 23.18
CA PHE A 8 -55.74 25.12 23.44
C PHE A 8 -54.78 25.17 22.23
N LYS A 9 -53.79 26.07 22.28
CA LYS A 9 -52.64 26.01 21.37
C LYS A 9 -51.72 24.89 21.86
N ARG A 10 -51.95 23.64 21.43
CA ARG A 10 -50.89 22.61 21.45
C ARG A 10 -49.86 23.03 20.40
N ALA A 11 -48.82 23.72 20.86
CA ALA A 11 -47.63 23.98 20.07
C ALA A 11 -46.97 22.63 19.76
N PHE A 12 -47.15 22.16 18.53
CA PHE A 12 -46.33 21.09 17.98
C PHE A 12 -44.88 21.61 17.94
N PRO A 13 -43.88 20.91 18.51
CA PRO A 13 -42.53 21.43 18.59
C PRO A 13 -41.84 21.27 17.22
N LEU A 14 -42.21 22.11 16.25
CA LEU A 14 -41.59 22.17 14.91
C LEU A 14 -40.11 22.62 14.97
N ARG A 15 -39.61 23.00 16.14
CA ARG A 15 -38.22 23.41 16.36
C ARG A 15 -37.25 22.22 16.54
N GLY A 16 -37.74 21.04 16.95
CA GLY A 16 -36.92 19.84 17.17
C GLY A 16 -36.59 19.07 15.89
N ALA A 17 -37.56 18.89 15.00
CA ALA A 17 -37.39 18.13 13.76
C ALA A 17 -36.30 18.66 12.82
N LEU A 18 -36.04 19.98 12.87
CA LEU A 18 -34.98 20.62 12.08
C LEU A 18 -33.57 20.37 12.66
N HIS A 19 -33.45 20.12 13.97
CA HIS A 19 -32.19 19.75 14.61
C HIS A 19 -31.84 18.28 14.33
N ASP A 20 -32.84 17.40 14.36
CA ASP A 20 -32.68 15.97 14.09
C ASP A 20 -32.28 15.73 12.61
N ALA A 21 -32.91 16.45 11.68
CA ALA A 21 -32.55 16.38 10.25
C ALA A 21 -31.12 16.86 9.97
N ARG A 22 -30.64 17.88 10.69
CA ARG A 22 -29.25 18.36 10.59
C ARG A 22 -28.25 17.36 11.17
N ALA A 23 -28.60 16.70 12.28
CA ALA A 23 -27.77 15.67 12.89
C ALA A 23 -27.63 14.43 11.97
N VAL A 24 -28.74 13.97 11.36
CA VAL A 24 -28.72 12.84 10.42
C VAL A 24 -27.93 13.17 9.15
N ALA A 25 -28.14 14.36 8.58
CA ALA A 25 -27.36 14.81 7.43
C ALA A 25 -25.85 14.90 7.74
N GLY A 26 -25.50 15.37 8.94
CA GLY A 26 -24.12 15.39 9.42
C GLY A 26 -23.50 13.99 9.54
N LEU A 27 -24.25 13.02 10.08
CA LEU A 27 -23.79 11.64 10.22
C LEU A 27 -23.57 10.96 8.86
N LEU A 28 -24.47 11.20 7.91
CA LEU A 28 -24.35 10.68 6.54
C LEU A 28 -23.14 11.30 5.81
N ALA A 29 -22.94 12.61 5.94
CA ALA A 29 -21.78 13.28 5.37
C ALA A 29 -20.46 12.78 5.99
N ALA A 30 -20.43 12.56 7.30
CA ALA A 30 -19.27 12.00 8.00
C ALA A 30 -18.99 10.55 7.57
N SER A 31 -20.03 9.72 7.47
CA SER A 31 -19.92 8.34 6.98
C SER A 31 -19.40 8.28 5.54
N PHE A 32 -19.91 9.16 4.66
CA PHE A 32 -19.47 9.25 3.28
C PHE A 32 -18.02 9.73 3.17
N THR A 33 -17.62 10.70 3.99
CA THR A 33 -16.23 11.19 4.06
C THR A 33 -15.28 10.09 4.54
N MET A 34 -15.68 9.33 5.57
CA MET A 34 -14.91 8.20 6.08
C MET A 34 -14.71 7.11 5.01
N LEU A 35 -15.77 6.81 4.24
CA LEU A 35 -15.70 5.86 3.12
C LEU A 35 -14.70 6.30 2.05
N ILE A 36 -14.66 7.60 1.71
CA ILE A 36 -13.71 8.15 0.74
C ILE A 36 -12.26 8.02 1.25
N VAL A 37 -12.01 8.32 2.53
CA VAL A 37 -10.65 8.22 3.11
C VAL A 37 -10.15 6.78 3.14
N CYS A 38 -11.01 5.82 3.51
CA CYS A 38 -10.66 4.40 3.51
C CYS A 38 -10.47 3.82 2.09
N ALA A 39 -11.04 4.45 1.07
CA ALA A 39 -10.91 4.02 -0.33
C ALA A 39 -9.65 4.54 -1.04
N LEU A 40 -8.81 5.34 -0.37
CA LEU A 40 -7.56 5.82 -0.97
C LEU A 40 -6.62 4.63 -1.26
N PRO A 41 -6.01 4.55 -2.45
CA PRO A 41 -5.12 3.44 -2.80
C PRO A 41 -3.89 3.45 -1.89
N ALA A 42 -3.50 2.26 -1.43
CA ALA A 42 -2.21 2.08 -0.78
C ALA A 42 -1.09 2.40 -1.79
N ARG A 43 -0.08 3.15 -1.35
CA ARG A 43 1.12 3.39 -2.19
C ARG A 43 1.90 2.10 -2.30
N ALA A 44 1.66 1.35 -3.37
CA ALA A 44 2.42 0.16 -3.71
C ALA A 44 3.82 0.54 -4.21
N ILE A 45 4.80 -0.32 -3.95
CA ILE A 45 6.15 -0.17 -4.45
C ILE A 45 6.15 -0.46 -5.95
N GLU A 46 6.79 0.41 -6.73
CA GLU A 46 6.95 0.25 -8.18
C GLU A 46 8.16 -0.63 -8.49
N ILE A 47 7.96 -1.62 -9.36
CA ILE A 47 9.02 -2.51 -9.85
C ILE A 47 9.34 -2.10 -11.29
N GLN A 48 10.57 -1.64 -11.52
CA GLN A 48 11.03 -1.24 -12.85
C GLN A 48 11.89 -2.35 -13.45
N GLU A 49 11.59 -2.80 -14.65
CA GLU A 49 12.48 -3.69 -15.40
C GLU A 49 13.52 -2.84 -16.14
N VAL A 50 14.80 -3.17 -15.94
CA VAL A 50 15.93 -2.50 -16.60
C VAL A 50 16.77 -3.54 -17.34
N VAL A 51 17.22 -3.18 -18.55
CA VAL A 51 18.06 -4.03 -19.39
C VAL A 51 19.34 -3.30 -19.73
N SER A 52 20.49 -3.90 -19.41
CA SER A 52 21.79 -3.30 -19.72
C SER A 52 22.11 -3.37 -21.22
N PRO A 53 23.04 -2.55 -21.74
CA PRO A 53 23.49 -2.64 -23.14
C PRO A 53 24.04 -4.02 -23.54
N LYS A 54 24.48 -4.82 -22.56
CA LYS A 54 24.97 -6.20 -22.75
C LYS A 54 23.88 -7.27 -22.55
N GLY A 55 22.62 -6.88 -22.35
CA GLY A 55 21.48 -7.80 -22.23
C GLY A 55 21.27 -8.41 -20.84
N ILE A 56 21.81 -7.80 -19.78
CA ILE A 56 21.51 -8.23 -18.39
C ILE A 56 20.17 -7.64 -17.99
N HIS A 57 19.22 -8.48 -17.59
CA HIS A 57 17.91 -8.07 -17.06
C HIS A 57 17.99 -7.91 -15.54
N ALA A 58 17.43 -6.83 -15.02
CA ALA A 58 17.29 -6.62 -13.59
C ALA A 58 15.94 -5.95 -13.25
N TRP A 59 15.48 -6.18 -12.03
CA TRP A 59 14.36 -5.44 -11.45
C TRP A 59 14.89 -4.42 -10.46
N LEU A 60 14.66 -3.14 -10.75
CA LEU A 60 14.96 -2.02 -9.87
C LEU A 60 13.73 -1.71 -9.04
N VAL A 61 13.91 -1.75 -7.72
CA VAL A 61 12.89 -1.43 -6.73
C VAL A 61 13.44 -0.33 -5.85
N GLU A 62 12.85 0.86 -5.92
CA GLU A 62 13.26 2.01 -5.13
C GLU A 62 12.35 2.17 -3.91
N ASP A 63 12.96 2.14 -2.72
CA ASP A 63 12.28 2.39 -1.44
C ASP A 63 13.15 3.34 -0.60
N ASN A 64 12.61 4.53 -0.33
CA ASN A 64 13.29 5.59 0.41
C ASN A 64 12.99 5.58 1.92
N SER A 65 12.34 4.51 2.42
CA SER A 65 12.03 4.37 3.85
C SER A 65 13.24 3.96 4.71
N VAL A 66 14.21 3.25 4.12
CA VAL A 66 15.41 2.75 4.80
C VAL A 66 16.64 3.04 3.92
N PRO A 67 17.74 3.59 4.46
CA PRO A 67 18.97 3.85 3.70
C PRO A 67 19.78 2.55 3.51
N LEU A 68 19.19 1.58 2.81
CA LEU A 68 19.78 0.27 2.57
C LEU A 68 19.67 -0.08 1.09
N VAL A 69 20.78 -0.59 0.52
CA VAL A 69 20.82 -1.15 -0.82
C VAL A 69 20.93 -2.67 -0.71
N SER A 70 20.01 -3.38 -1.33
CA SER A 70 20.08 -4.84 -1.47
C SER A 70 20.23 -5.21 -2.94
N MET A 71 21.18 -6.10 -3.24
CA MET A 71 21.39 -6.63 -4.58
C MET A 71 21.29 -8.15 -4.53
N ARG A 72 20.63 -8.72 -5.52
CA ARG A 72 20.56 -10.17 -5.74
C ARG A 72 20.81 -10.43 -7.21
N PHE A 73 21.64 -11.41 -7.49
CA PHE A 73 21.87 -11.89 -8.85
C PHE A 73 21.79 -13.42 -8.85
N SER A 74 21.49 -13.98 -10.01
CA SER A 74 21.41 -15.42 -10.20
C SER A 74 21.96 -15.78 -11.57
N PHE A 75 22.55 -16.95 -11.65
CA PHE A 75 23.04 -17.52 -12.90
C PHE A 75 22.18 -18.72 -13.25
N LYS A 76 21.95 -18.93 -14.55
CA LYS A 76 21.27 -20.14 -15.03
C LYS A 76 22.22 -21.32 -14.90
N GLY A 77 21.89 -22.29 -14.05
CA GLY A 77 22.73 -23.46 -13.82
C GLY A 77 22.86 -23.78 -12.33
N GLY A 78 24.02 -24.32 -11.95
CA GLY A 78 24.37 -24.68 -10.58
C GLY A 78 25.13 -26.00 -10.53
N ALA A 79 25.19 -26.61 -9.34
CA ALA A 79 25.91 -27.87 -9.12
C ALA A 79 25.42 -29.04 -10.00
N SER A 80 24.22 -28.96 -10.58
CA SER A 80 23.71 -29.96 -11.54
C SER A 80 24.52 -30.03 -12.84
N GLN A 81 25.34 -29.01 -13.12
CA GLN A 81 26.22 -28.92 -14.28
C GLN A 81 27.67 -29.24 -13.94
N ASP A 82 27.97 -29.62 -12.70
CA ASP A 82 29.32 -30.00 -12.31
C ASP A 82 29.74 -31.25 -13.09
N PRO A 83 30.91 -31.24 -13.75
CA PRO A 83 31.43 -32.42 -14.45
C PRO A 83 31.67 -33.57 -13.48
N SER A 84 31.58 -34.79 -13.99
CA SER A 84 31.93 -35.99 -13.22
C SER A 84 33.38 -35.89 -12.70
N GLY A 85 33.57 -36.16 -11.41
CA GLY A 85 34.86 -36.04 -10.73
C GLY A 85 35.27 -34.59 -10.41
N LYS A 86 34.37 -33.62 -10.59
CA LYS A 86 34.54 -32.20 -10.23
C LYS A 86 33.30 -31.65 -9.52
N GLU A 87 32.67 -32.48 -8.70
CA GLU A 87 31.51 -32.09 -7.92
C GLU A 87 31.87 -30.97 -6.93
N GLY A 88 31.00 -29.96 -6.81
CA GLY A 88 31.18 -28.83 -5.90
C GLY A 88 31.90 -27.62 -6.49
N ILE A 89 32.31 -27.64 -7.77
CA ILE A 89 32.95 -26.46 -8.38
C ILE A 89 32.00 -25.26 -8.47
N ALA A 90 30.69 -25.48 -8.68
CA ALA A 90 29.72 -24.40 -8.64
C ALA A 90 29.68 -23.74 -7.25
N ASN A 91 29.69 -24.54 -6.18
CA ASN A 91 29.72 -24.05 -4.79
C ASN A 91 31.02 -23.31 -4.48
N LEU A 92 32.17 -23.88 -4.89
CA LEU A 92 33.47 -23.25 -4.72
C LEU A 92 33.50 -21.88 -5.42
N MET A 93 33.04 -21.81 -6.67
CA MET A 93 32.96 -20.56 -7.43
C MET A 93 32.11 -19.51 -6.70
N THR A 94 30.93 -19.89 -6.21
CA THR A 94 30.06 -18.94 -5.49
C THR A 94 30.66 -18.47 -4.17
N GLY A 95 31.41 -19.32 -3.45
CA GLY A 95 32.09 -18.94 -2.22
C GLY A 95 33.21 -17.90 -2.46
N LEU A 96 33.82 -17.91 -3.64
CA LEU A 96 34.86 -16.94 -3.99
C LEU A 96 34.32 -15.54 -4.33
N PHE A 97 33.00 -15.36 -4.48
CA PHE A 97 32.43 -14.01 -4.69
C PHE A 97 32.64 -13.08 -3.51
N ASP A 98 32.80 -13.63 -2.31
CA ASP A 98 33.01 -12.86 -1.08
C ASP A 98 34.50 -12.62 -0.76
N GLU A 99 35.41 -13.25 -1.50
CA GLU A 99 36.87 -13.16 -1.28
C GLU A 99 37.53 -11.97 -2.00
N GLY A 100 36.75 -11.21 -2.76
CA GLY A 100 37.21 -10.03 -3.49
C GLY A 100 37.55 -10.30 -4.96
N ALA A 101 37.49 -9.26 -5.76
CA ALA A 101 37.85 -9.27 -7.17
C ALA A 101 38.94 -8.23 -7.43
N ASP A 102 39.72 -8.43 -8.50
CA ASP A 102 40.68 -7.42 -8.95
C ASP A 102 39.96 -6.19 -9.54
N ARG A 103 40.67 -5.06 -9.60
CA ARG A 103 40.14 -3.71 -9.87
C ARG A 103 40.33 -3.23 -11.31
#